data_AF-A0A2A9UJA8-F1
#
_entry.id   AF-A0A2A9UJA8-F1
#
_cell.length_a   1.000
_cell.length_b   1.000
_cell.length_c   1.000
_cell.angle_alpha   90.00
_cell.angle_beta   90.00
_cell.angle_gamma   90.00
#
_symmetry.space_group_name_H-M   'P 1'
#
loop_
_entity.id
_entity.type
_entity.pdbx_description
1 polymer ?
#
loop_
_entity_poly.entity_id
_entity_poly.type
_entity_poly.pdbx_seq_one_letter_code
_entity_poly.pdbx_strand_id
1 'polypeptide(L)'
;MLVDADACPVKAEIVQVGTKFHVGILFVTSYAHRLRKQQGNLIYVDSGQDEVDFYMYQHVKVTDLVITQDIGLASLLVKKGVYVLSLGCTFVTDEHMNTILYSSVYLRSYADRGPI
;
A
#
# COMPACT_ATOMS: atom_id res chain seq x y z
N MET A 1 -2.15 -10.21 -5.98
CA MET A 1 -2.35 -8.90 -5.33
C MET A 1 -1.53 -8.88 -4.06
N LEU A 2 -0.66 -7.88 -3.92
CA LEU A 2 0.16 -7.69 -2.72
C LEU A 2 -0.42 -6.54 -1.90
N VAL A 3 -0.38 -6.65 -0.59
CA VAL A 3 -0.94 -5.65 0.32
C VAL A 3 0.09 -5.32 1.38
N ASP A 4 0.45 -4.05 1.47
CA ASP A 4 1.14 -3.50 2.63
C ASP A 4 0.15 -3.47 3.81
N ALA A 5 0.32 -4.44 4.71
CA ALA A 5 -0.54 -4.60 5.87
C ALA A 5 -0.16 -3.67 7.02
N ASP A 6 0.98 -3.00 7.00
CA ASP A 6 1.34 -2.04 8.04
C ASP A 6 0.63 -0.69 7.80
N ALA A 7 0.44 -0.31 6.54
CA ALA A 7 -0.27 0.92 6.16
C ALA A 7 -1.78 0.74 5.87
N CYS A 8 -2.31 -0.49 5.83
CA CYS A 8 -3.69 -0.75 5.37
C CYS A 8 -4.71 -1.01 6.50
N PRO A 9 -5.72 -0.14 6.69
CA PRO A 9 -6.75 -0.32 7.71
C PRO A 9 -7.90 -1.27 7.32
N VAL A 10 -8.14 -1.54 6.03
CA VAL A 10 -9.33 -2.27 5.51
C VAL A 10 -9.00 -3.69 5.02
N LYS A 11 -8.22 -4.44 5.80
CA LYS A 11 -7.75 -5.78 5.43
C LYS A 11 -8.91 -6.76 5.21
N ALA A 12 -9.99 -6.63 5.97
CA ALA A 12 -11.15 -7.54 5.90
C ALA A 12 -11.91 -7.38 4.57
N GLU A 13 -12.10 -6.14 4.14
CA GLU A 13 -12.75 -5.77 2.88
C GLU A 13 -11.92 -6.27 1.70
N ILE A 14 -10.59 -6.14 1.78
CA ILE A 14 -9.67 -6.69 0.76
C ILE A 14 -9.82 -8.21 0.66
N VAL A 15 -9.87 -8.93 1.79
CA VAL A 15 -10.11 -10.38 1.79
C VAL A 15 -11.47 -10.72 1.17
N GLN A 16 -12.53 -9.98 1.54
CA GLN A 16 -13.87 -10.20 1.00
C GLN A 16 -13.92 -10.02 -0.52
N VAL A 17 -13.35 -8.93 -1.03
CA VAL A 17 -13.30 -8.62 -2.46
C VAL A 17 -12.42 -9.63 -3.20
N GLY A 18 -11.21 -9.89 -2.71
CA GLY A 18 -10.31 -10.84 -3.35
C GLY A 18 -10.87 -12.26 -3.39
N THR A 19 -11.58 -12.69 -2.34
CA THR A 19 -12.30 -13.98 -2.34
C THR A 19 -13.41 -13.99 -3.39
N LYS A 20 -14.22 -12.92 -3.46
CA LYS A 20 -15.31 -12.78 -4.43
C LYS A 20 -14.82 -12.86 -5.89
N PHE A 21 -13.66 -12.26 -6.19
CA PHE A 21 -13.08 -12.23 -7.52
C PHE A 21 -12.02 -13.32 -7.76
N HIS A 22 -11.84 -14.26 -6.84
CA HIS A 22 -10.84 -15.34 -6.92
C HIS A 22 -9.41 -14.84 -7.14
N VAL A 23 -9.07 -13.68 -6.56
CA VAL A 23 -7.74 -13.06 -6.65
C VAL A 23 -6.90 -13.51 -5.46
N GLY A 24 -5.72 -14.07 -5.74
CA GLY A 24 -4.73 -14.40 -4.71
C GLY A 24 -4.22 -13.15 -4.00
N ILE A 25 -4.32 -13.15 -2.68
CA ILE A 25 -3.92 -12.04 -1.81
C ILE A 25 -2.70 -12.45 -0.99
N LEU A 26 -1.70 -11.59 -0.95
CA LEU A 26 -0.50 -11.74 -0.14
C LEU A 26 -0.29 -10.49 0.70
N PHE A 27 -0.44 -10.62 2.01
CA PHE A 27 -0.22 -9.53 2.96
C PHE A 27 1.26 -9.52 3.39
N VAL A 28 1.89 -8.36 3.39
CA VAL A 28 3.25 -8.14 3.87
C VAL A 28 3.21 -7.20 5.06
N THR A 29 3.75 -7.62 6.20
CA THR A 29 3.68 -6.87 7.47
C THR A 29 4.97 -7.06 8.26
N SER A 30 5.38 -6.07 9.04
CA SER A 30 6.53 -6.21 9.94
C SER A 30 6.18 -7.08 11.16
N TYR A 31 7.17 -7.71 11.78
CA TYR A 31 6.98 -8.41 13.06
C TYR A 31 6.50 -7.48 14.19
N ALA A 32 6.76 -6.17 14.11
CA ALA A 32 6.24 -5.17 15.04
C ALA A 32 4.70 -5.10 15.05
N HIS A 33 4.07 -5.37 13.91
CA HIS A 33 2.61 -5.35 13.73
C HIS A 33 1.94 -6.72 13.85
N ARG A 34 2.61 -7.71 14.48
CA ARG A 34 2.10 -9.07 14.61
C ARG A 34 0.76 -9.13 15.37
N LEU A 35 -0.34 -9.11 14.62
CA LEU A 35 -1.69 -9.36 15.11
C LEU A 35 -1.92 -10.85 15.32
N ARG A 36 -2.53 -11.23 16.45
CA ARG A 36 -2.72 -12.63 16.89
C ARG A 36 -3.64 -13.49 16.00
N LYS A 37 -4.35 -12.90 15.04
CA LYS A 37 -5.19 -13.61 14.05
C LYS A 37 -5.25 -12.80 12.76
N GLN A 38 -4.59 -13.27 11.71
CA GLN A 38 -4.82 -12.77 10.35
C GLN A 38 -5.25 -13.94 9.47
N GLN A 39 -6.28 -13.71 8.64
CA GLN A 39 -6.74 -14.66 7.62
C GLN A 39 -6.07 -14.30 6.29
N GLY A 40 -5.50 -15.29 5.59
CA GLY A 40 -4.85 -15.12 4.29
C GLY A 40 -3.38 -15.54 4.28
N ASN A 41 -2.75 -15.49 3.10
CA ASN A 41 -1.31 -15.71 2.96
C ASN A 41 -0.57 -14.47 3.47
N LEU A 42 0.25 -14.65 4.51
CA LEU A 42 1.03 -13.57 5.13
C LEU A 42 2.52 -13.83 4.97
N ILE A 43 3.25 -12.75 4.73
CA ILE A 43 4.70 -12.67 4.85
C ILE A 43 5.01 -11.70 5.97
N TYR A 44 5.82 -12.17 6.92
CA TYR A 44 6.40 -11.34 7.96
C TYR A 44 7.81 -10.95 7.55
N VAL A 45 8.10 -9.65 7.62
CA VAL A 45 9.44 -9.11 7.44
C VAL A 45 9.97 -8.58 8.77
N ASP A 46 11.29 -8.33 8.83
CA ASP A 46 11.92 -7.83 10.04
C ASP A 46 11.30 -6.49 10.49
N SER A 47 11.53 -6.11 11.74
CA SER A 47 11.01 -4.87 12.33
C SER A 47 11.90 -3.66 12.07
N GLY A 48 12.85 -3.79 11.14
CA GLY A 48 13.67 -2.69 10.66
C GLY A 48 12.80 -1.60 10.02
N GLN A 49 13.38 -0.41 9.91
CA GLN A 49 12.71 0.69 9.24
C GLN A 49 12.49 0.36 7.76
N ASP A 50 11.28 0.61 7.26
CA ASP A 50 10.88 0.44 5.86
C ASP A 50 11.08 -0.98 5.27
N GLU A 51 11.19 -2.02 6.12
CA GLU A 51 11.39 -3.41 5.67
C GLU A 51 10.23 -3.94 4.81
N VAL A 52 9.00 -3.51 5.11
CA VAL A 52 7.82 -3.84 4.31
C VAL A 52 7.94 -3.22 2.92
N ASP A 53 8.30 -1.94 2.85
CA ASP A 53 8.48 -1.22 1.60
C ASP A 53 9.57 -1.85 0.74
N PHE A 54 10.70 -2.21 1.36
CA PHE A 54 11.81 -2.87 0.69
C PHE A 54 11.41 -4.23 0.14
N TYR A 55 10.72 -5.04 0.95
CA TYR A 55 10.22 -6.35 0.51
C TYR A 55 9.27 -6.19 -0.68
N MET A 56 8.31 -5.28 -0.58
CA MET A 56 7.36 -5.00 -1.65
C MET A 56 8.10 -4.58 -2.92
N TYR A 57 9.00 -3.60 -2.83
CA TYR A 57 9.78 -3.11 -3.97
C TYR A 57 10.58 -4.22 -4.68
N GLN A 58 11.14 -5.17 -3.94
CA GLN A 58 11.94 -6.27 -4.50
C GLN A 58 11.10 -7.36 -5.17
N HIS A 59 9.92 -7.69 -4.62
CA HIS A 59 9.18 -8.91 -5.00
C HIS A 59 8.00 -8.65 -5.94
N VAL A 60 7.52 -7.41 -6.03
CA VAL A 60 6.47 -7.00 -6.97
C VAL A 60 6.91 -7.11 -8.42
N LYS A 61 5.97 -7.57 -9.26
CA LYS A 61 6.07 -7.60 -10.71
C LYS A 61 5.15 -6.56 -11.32
N VAL A 62 5.43 -6.13 -12.55
CA VAL A 62 4.60 -5.16 -13.30
C VAL A 62 3.16 -5.62 -13.50
N THR A 63 2.91 -6.93 -13.45
CA THR A 63 1.57 -7.53 -13.54
C THR A 63 0.83 -7.57 -12.21
N ASP A 64 1.49 -7.20 -11.11
CA ASP A 64 0.88 -7.22 -9.79
C ASP A 64 0.09 -5.93 -9.52
N LEU A 65 -0.97 -6.09 -8.72
CA LEU A 65 -1.68 -5.00 -8.07
C LEU A 65 -1.19 -4.91 -6.63
N VAL A 66 -0.72 -3.72 -6.24
CA VAL A 66 -0.31 -3.40 -4.88
C VAL A 66 -1.34 -2.49 -4.21
N ILE A 67 -1.72 -2.82 -2.97
CA ILE A 67 -2.54 -1.96 -2.11
C ILE A 67 -1.67 -1.41 -0.99
N THR A 68 -1.58 -0.08 -0.87
CA THR A 68 -0.86 0.61 0.22
C THR A 68 -1.43 2.02 0.45
N GLN A 69 -1.30 2.53 1.67
CA GLN A 69 -1.53 3.95 1.99
C GLN A 69 -0.23 4.76 2.09
N ASP A 70 0.91 4.10 1.96
CA ASP A 70 2.19 4.76 1.92
C ASP A 70 2.41 5.38 0.53
N ILE A 71 2.44 6.72 0.51
CA ILE A 71 2.62 7.51 -0.72
C ILE A 71 4.06 7.34 -1.27
N GLY A 72 5.04 7.17 -0.39
CA GLY A 72 6.44 6.93 -0.77
C GLY A 72 6.57 5.59 -1.49
N LEU A 73 6.06 4.52 -0.88
CA LEU A 73 6.03 3.20 -1.52
C LEU A 73 5.24 3.23 -2.82
N ALA A 74 4.04 3.83 -2.83
CA ALA A 74 3.23 3.96 -4.04
C ALA A 74 4.01 4.65 -5.17
N SER A 75 4.71 5.73 -4.84
CA SER A 75 5.50 6.48 -5.82
C SER A 75 6.61 5.65 -6.46
N LEU A 76 7.33 4.87 -5.65
CA LEU A 76 8.41 3.99 -6.13
C LEU A 76 7.88 2.88 -7.04
N LEU A 77 6.74 2.30 -6.69
CA LEU A 77 6.13 1.18 -7.42
C LEU A 77 5.54 1.60 -8.76
N VAL A 78 4.90 2.76 -8.83
CA VAL A 78 4.37 3.29 -10.10
C VAL A 78 5.50 3.60 -11.07
N LYS A 79 6.62 4.17 -10.59
CA LYS A 79 7.84 4.37 -11.42
C LYS A 79 8.41 3.05 -11.94
N LYS A 80 8.15 1.94 -11.25
CA LYS A 80 8.53 0.58 -11.66
C LYS A 80 7.51 -0.05 -12.63
N GLY A 81 6.42 0.66 -12.96
CA GLY A 81 5.35 0.18 -13.85
C GLY A 81 4.39 -0.78 -13.16
N VAL A 82 4.32 -0.78 -11.83
CA VAL A 82 3.39 -1.61 -11.05
C VAL A 82 2.08 -0.87 -10.83
N TYR A 83 0.96 -1.59 -10.87
CA TYR A 83 -0.34 -1.00 -10.54
C TYR A 83 -0.49 -0.81 -9.04
N VAL A 84 -0.76 0.41 -8.59
CA VAL A 84 -0.94 0.74 -7.17
C VAL A 84 -2.33 1.31 -6.91
N LEU A 85 -2.98 0.80 -5.87
CA LEU A 85 -4.25 1.28 -5.34
C LEU A 85 -4.08 1.80 -3.91
N SER A 86 -4.31 3.10 -3.73
CA SER A 86 -4.36 3.75 -2.42
C SER A 86 -5.81 3.95 -1.99
N LEU A 87 -6.08 3.76 -0.69
CA LEU A 87 -7.42 3.86 -0.11
C LEU A 87 -7.81 5.34 0.02
N GLY A 88 -8.33 5.82 -1.11
CA GLY A 88 -8.90 7.15 -1.37
C GLY A 88 -9.48 7.22 -2.79
N CYS A 89 -9.63 6.06 -3.46
CA CYS A 89 -10.08 5.92 -4.84
C CYS A 89 -9.22 6.69 -5.86
N THR A 90 -7.89 6.68 -5.69
CA THR A 90 -6.99 7.24 -6.71
C THR A 90 -6.11 6.16 -7.30
N PHE A 91 -6.32 5.88 -8.59
CA PHE A 91 -5.39 5.08 -9.38
C PHE A 91 -4.16 5.94 -9.65
N VAL A 92 -3.02 5.52 -9.12
CA VAL A 92 -1.77 6.20 -9.39
C VAL A 92 -1.16 5.55 -10.63
N THR A 93 -1.26 6.26 -11.75
CA THR A 93 -0.53 5.98 -12.98
C THR A 93 0.62 6.99 -13.09
N ASP A 94 1.64 6.70 -13.92
CA ASP A 94 2.81 7.57 -14.06
C ASP A 94 2.43 9.02 -14.41
N GLU A 95 1.40 9.21 -15.25
CA GLU A 95 0.88 10.53 -15.63
C GLU A 95 0.20 11.31 -14.48
N HIS A 96 -0.36 10.62 -13.49
CA HIS A 96 -1.11 11.26 -12.40
C HIS A 96 -0.30 11.45 -11.12
N MET A 97 0.90 10.86 -11.05
CA MET A 97 1.69 10.80 -9.82
C MET A 97 2.14 12.16 -9.31
N ASN A 98 2.54 13.07 -10.20
CA ASN A 98 2.93 14.43 -9.79
C ASN A 98 1.76 15.18 -9.16
N THR A 99 0.57 15.15 -9.78
CA THR A 99 -0.61 15.87 -9.31
C THR A 99 -1.14 15.33 -7.97
N ILE A 100 -1.13 14.01 -7.78
CA ILE A 100 -1.60 13.37 -6.55
C ILE A 100 -0.62 13.58 -5.40
N LEU A 101 0.69 13.51 -5.67
CA LEU A 101 1.72 13.75 -4.66
C LEU A 101 1.68 15.19 -4.14
N TYR A 102 1.59 16.17 -5.05
CA TYR A 102 1.48 17.57 -4.66
C TYR A 102 0.20 17.84 -3.87
N SER A 103 -0.96 17.38 -4.34
CA SER A 103 -2.23 17.62 -3.63
C SER A 103 -2.29 16.94 -2.26
N SER A 104 -1.82 15.70 -2.13
CA SER A 104 -1.89 14.94 -0.87
C SER A 104 -0.93 15.48 0.19
N VAL A 105 0.29 15.87 -0.18
CA VAL A 105 1.25 16.54 0.71
C VAL A 105 0.75 17.92 1.10
N TYR A 106 0.17 18.66 0.16
CA TYR A 106 -0.40 19.98 0.41
C TYR A 106 -1.62 19.91 1.36
N LEU A 107 -2.53 18.96 1.15
CA LEU A 107 -3.70 18.75 2.01
C LEU A 107 -3.31 18.26 3.40
N ARG A 108 -2.30 17.38 3.53
CA ARG A 108 -1.73 17.01 4.84
C ARG A 108 -1.09 18.21 5.52
N SER A 109 -0.27 19.00 4.81
CA SER A 109 0.32 20.23 5.35
C SER A 109 -0.71 21.29 5.75
N TYR A 110 -1.87 21.34 5.11
CA TYR A 110 -2.98 22.23 5.48
C TYR A 110 -3.74 21.73 6.71
N ALA A 111 -3.98 20.40 6.79
CA ALA A 111 -4.61 19.78 7.94
C ALA A 111 -3.75 19.91 9.21
N ASP A 112 -2.43 19.83 9.08
CA ASP A 112 -1.49 19.94 10.20
C ASP A 112 -1.25 21.39 10.69
N ARG A 113 -1.58 22.41 9.89
CA ARG A 113 -1.30 23.83 10.23
C ARG A 113 -2.50 24.62 10.74
N GLY A 114 -3.73 24.13 10.61
CA GLY A 114 -4.95 24.87 10.99
C GLY A 114 -5.15 26.16 10.16
N PRO A 115 -6.38 26.69 10.04
CA PRO A 115 -6.59 27.93 9.31
C PRO A 115 -5.97 29.11 10.07
N ILE A 116 -5.17 29.92 9.37
CA ILE A 116 -4.68 31.25 9.81
C ILE A 116 -5.83 32.24 9.99
#